data_AF-A0A0J1FT11-F1
#
_entry.id   AF-A0A0J1FT11-F1
#
_cell.length_a   1.000
_cell.length_b   1.000
_cell.length_c   1.000
_cell.angle_alpha   90.00
_cell.angle_beta   90.00
_cell.angle_gamma   90.00
#
_symmetry.space_group_name_H-M   'P 1'
#
loop_
_entity.id
_entity.type
_entity.pdbx_description
1 polymer ?
#
loop_
_entity_poly.entity_id
_entity_poly.type
_entity_poly.pdbx_seq_one_letter_code
_entity_poly.pdbx_strand_id
1 'polypeptide(L)'
;MYRLNSMQQKKVLDSFHKVVDTRNPELIGEDLFNHLNLNCNFSSHFTLEGFRDAYSGDHFQEFLNYFDRCSPQSQWLKAPEISREFAELNQKMVDYGSDHI
;
A
#
# COMPACT_ATOMS: atom_id res chain seq x y z
N MET A 1 12.22 9.22 -11.88
CA MET A 1 12.28 8.55 -10.57
C MET A 1 11.27 9.27 -9.66
N TYR A 2 10.20 8.59 -9.25
CA TYR A 2 9.12 9.18 -8.44
C TYR A 2 9.67 9.42 -7.02
N ARG A 3 10.11 10.65 -6.71
CA ARG A 3 10.63 11.01 -5.38
C ARG A 3 9.54 11.76 -4.62
N LEU A 4 9.05 11.17 -3.54
CA LEU A 4 8.09 11.83 -2.63
C LEU A 4 8.85 12.64 -1.59
N ASN A 5 8.57 13.93 -1.49
CA ASN A 5 9.00 14.73 -0.33
C ASN A 5 8.19 14.35 0.93
N SER A 6 8.62 14.80 2.10
CA SER A 6 7.99 14.44 3.38
C SER A 6 6.49 14.77 3.46
N MET A 7 6.03 15.85 2.81
CA MET A 7 4.60 16.17 2.75
C MET A 7 3.84 15.17 1.88
N GLN A 8 4.42 14.75 0.76
CA GLN A 8 3.81 13.75 -0.13
C GLN A 8 3.78 12.38 0.53
N GLN A 9 4.83 11.97 1.24
CA GLN A 9 4.85 10.74 2.02
C GLN A 9 3.76 10.72 3.09
N LYS A 10 3.54 11.85 3.79
CA LYS A 10 2.44 11.98 4.75
C LYS A 10 1.08 11.83 4.07
N LYS A 11 0.85 12.49 2.94
CA LYS A 11 -0.41 12.36 2.18
C LYS A 11 -0.67 10.92 1.75
N VAL A 12 0.36 10.21 1.30
CA VAL A 12 0.28 8.81 0.93
C VAL A 12 -0.11 7.94 2.13
N LEU A 13 0.51 8.17 3.30
CA LEU A 13 0.16 7.46 4.53
C LEU A 13 -1.26 7.78 5.02
N ASP A 14 -1.67 9.05 5.03
CA ASP A 14 -3.01 9.47 5.43
C ASP A 14 -4.08 8.87 4.48
N SER A 15 -3.78 8.80 3.18
CA SER A 15 -4.63 8.14 2.20
C SER A 15 -4.73 6.63 2.46
N PHE A 16 -3.62 5.99 2.85
CA PHE A 16 -3.60 4.57 3.20
C PHE A 16 -4.46 4.29 4.44
N HIS A 17 -4.29 5.06 5.52
CA HIS A 17 -5.12 4.94 6.72
C HIS A 17 -6.60 5.06 6.38
N LYS A 18 -6.97 6.06 5.58
CA LYS A 18 -8.36 6.25 5.15
C LYS A 18 -8.93 5.02 4.41
N VAL A 19 -8.14 4.41 3.52
CA VAL A 19 -8.55 3.19 2.80
C VAL A 19 -8.76 2.02 3.76
N VAL A 20 -7.83 1.82 4.70
CA VAL A 20 -7.89 0.75 5.71
C VAL A 20 -9.08 0.94 6.65
N ASP A 21 -9.26 2.13 7.21
CA ASP A 21 -10.30 2.45 8.19
C ASP A 21 -11.72 2.29 7.61
N THR A 22 -11.89 2.72 6.36
CA THR A 22 -13.18 2.63 5.67
C THR A 22 -13.38 1.31 4.93
N ARG A 23 -12.34 0.46 4.88
CA ARG A 23 -12.28 -0.78 4.09
C ARG A 23 -12.78 -0.58 2.65
N ASN A 24 -12.36 0.53 2.05
CA ASN A 24 -12.87 0.96 0.76
C ASN A 24 -11.72 1.23 -0.24
N PRO A 25 -11.48 0.32 -1.19
CA PRO A 25 -10.42 0.49 -2.18
C PRO A 25 -10.70 1.63 -3.17
N GLU A 26 -11.94 2.08 -3.32
CA GLU A 26 -12.27 3.23 -4.20
C GLU A 26 -11.57 4.53 -3.76
N LEU A 27 -11.14 4.58 -2.49
CA LEU A 27 -10.40 5.72 -1.94
C LEU A 27 -8.90 5.69 -2.24
N ILE A 28 -8.40 4.63 -2.88
CA ILE A 28 -7.01 4.55 -3.33
C ILE A 28 -6.82 5.56 -4.45
N GLY A 29 -6.17 6.69 -4.14
CA GLY A 29 -5.79 7.70 -5.13
C GLY A 29 -4.56 7.30 -5.95
N GLU A 30 -4.27 8.06 -7.00
CA GLU A 30 -3.12 7.83 -7.89
C GLU A 30 -1.78 7.84 -7.14
N ASP A 31 -1.58 8.76 -6.18
CA ASP A 31 -0.36 8.83 -5.37
C ASP A 31 -0.14 7.57 -4.51
N LEU A 32 -1.21 7.08 -3.87
CA LEU A 32 -1.13 5.86 -3.07
C LEU A 32 -0.88 4.66 -3.99
N PHE A 33 -1.63 4.53 -5.07
CA PHE A 33 -1.44 3.45 -6.05
C PHE A 33 -0.02 3.42 -6.61
N ASN A 34 0.53 4.56 -7.03
CA ASN A 34 1.90 4.65 -7.53
C ASN A 34 2.91 4.22 -6.47
N HIS A 35 2.70 4.61 -5.22
CA HIS A 35 3.57 4.18 -4.12
C HIS A 35 3.49 2.66 -3.89
N LEU A 36 2.28 2.10 -3.83
CA LEU A 36 2.08 0.67 -3.62
C LEU A 36 2.71 -0.17 -4.74
N ASN A 37 2.49 0.25 -5.98
CA ASN A 37 2.97 -0.44 -7.16
C ASN A 37 4.50 -0.37 -7.29
N LEU A 38 5.09 0.80 -7.07
CA LEU A 38 6.53 1.00 -7.28
C LEU A 38 7.39 0.64 -6.06
N ASN A 39 6.85 0.74 -4.85
CA ASN A 39 7.63 0.68 -3.62
C ASN A 39 7.19 -0.40 -2.62
N CYS A 40 6.02 -1.03 -2.80
CA CYS A 40 5.53 -2.08 -1.88
C CYS A 40 5.43 -3.46 -2.54
N ASN A 41 5.98 -3.63 -3.75
CA ASN A 41 6.01 -4.90 -4.49
C ASN A 41 4.61 -5.50 -4.75
N PHE A 42 3.60 -4.65 -4.89
CA PHE A 42 2.29 -5.08 -5.39
C PHE A 42 2.40 -5.53 -6.84
N SER A 43 1.55 -6.48 -7.23
CA SER A 43 1.55 -7.02 -8.60
C SER A 43 1.28 -5.90 -9.62
N SER A 44 2.31 -5.55 -10.41
CA SER A 44 2.37 -4.29 -11.18
C SER A 44 1.53 -4.25 -12.45
N HIS A 45 0.65 -5.23 -12.65
CA HIS A 45 -0.08 -5.41 -13.90
C HIS A 45 -1.43 -4.69 -13.96
N PHE A 46 -1.87 -4.10 -12.85
CA PHE A 46 -3.16 -3.42 -12.79
C PHE A 46 -3.03 -1.93 -13.14
N THR A 47 -4.02 -1.39 -13.82
CA THR A 47 -4.29 0.06 -13.82
C THR A 47 -4.83 0.46 -12.44
N LEU A 48 -4.93 1.76 -12.14
CA LEU A 48 -5.56 2.22 -10.89
C LEU A 48 -6.98 1.63 -10.72
N GLU A 49 -7.78 1.66 -11.79
CA GLU A 49 -9.13 1.08 -11.79
C GLU A 49 -9.09 -0.43 -11.56
N GLY A 50 -8.22 -1.16 -12.27
CA GLY A 50 -8.06 -2.59 -12.09
C GLY A 50 -7.57 -2.96 -10.68
N PHE A 51 -6.76 -2.11 -10.05
CA PHE A 51 -6.30 -2.32 -8.67
C PHE A 51 -7.46 -2.19 -7.69
N ARG A 52 -8.32 -1.18 -7.87
CA ARG A 52 -9.49 -0.98 -7.01
C ARG A 52 -10.47 -2.13 -7.14
N ASP A 53 -10.75 -2.54 -8.38
CA ASP A 53 -11.63 -3.66 -8.70
C ASP A 53 -11.11 -4.97 -8.08
N ALA A 54 -9.81 -5.25 -8.25
CA ALA A 54 -9.17 -6.48 -7.74
C ALA A 54 -9.24 -6.63 -6.21
N TYR A 55 -9.30 -5.53 -5.47
CA TYR A 55 -9.39 -5.54 -4.00
C TYR A 55 -10.75 -5.08 -3.47
N SER A 56 -11.79 -5.07 -4.33
CA SER A 56 -13.15 -4.72 -3.94
C SER A 56 -13.87 -5.83 -3.19
N GLY A 57 -14.82 -5.45 -2.34
CA GLY A 57 -15.65 -6.37 -1.58
C GLY A 57 -14.84 -7.33 -0.70
N ASP A 58 -15.09 -8.63 -0.88
CA ASP A 58 -14.47 -9.70 -0.07
C ASP A 58 -12.96 -9.83 -0.31
N HIS A 59 -12.45 -9.32 -1.44
CA HIS A 59 -11.03 -9.33 -1.77
C HIS A 59 -10.22 -8.26 -1.03
N PHE A 60 -10.88 -7.34 -0.31
CA PHE A 60 -10.17 -6.32 0.46
C PHE A 60 -9.31 -6.93 1.58
N GLN A 61 -9.68 -8.10 2.10
CA GLN A 61 -8.85 -8.80 3.08
C GLN A 61 -7.49 -9.21 2.47
N GLU A 62 -7.46 -9.58 1.18
CA GLU A 62 -6.21 -9.90 0.49
C GLU A 62 -5.30 -8.68 0.41
N PHE A 63 -5.86 -7.49 0.19
CA PHE A 63 -5.10 -6.23 0.26
C PHE A 63 -4.47 -6.03 1.63
N LEU A 64 -5.23 -6.21 2.72
CA LEU A 64 -4.71 -6.07 4.08
C LEU A 64 -3.63 -7.10 4.39
N ASN A 65 -3.75 -8.33 3.87
CA ASN A 65 -2.76 -9.38 4.06
C ASN A 65 -1.38 -9.05 3.44
N TYR A 66 -1.28 -8.09 2.51
CA TYR A 66 0.02 -7.57 2.04
C TYR A 66 0.72 -6.69 3.09
N PHE A 67 -0.01 -6.19 4.09
CA PHE A 67 0.48 -5.35 5.18
C PHE A 67 0.48 -6.06 6.53
N ASP A 68 0.03 -7.31 6.61
CA ASP A 68 0.17 -8.15 7.79
C ASP A 68 1.62 -8.59 7.96
N ARG A 69 2.25 -8.30 9.10
CA ARG A 69 3.62 -8.77 9.41
C ARG A 69 3.74 -10.30 9.45
N CYS A 70 2.65 -11.00 9.75
CA CYS A 70 2.61 -12.46 9.85
C CYS A 70 2.29 -13.15 8.53
N SER A 71 1.83 -12.40 7.52
CA SER A 71 1.41 -12.96 6.25
C SER A 71 2.60 -13.23 5.32
N PRO A 72 2.63 -14.39 4.63
CA PRO A 72 3.62 -14.66 3.59
C PRO A 72 3.46 -13.74 2.36
N GLN A 73 2.34 -13.04 2.24
CA GLN A 73 2.05 -12.06 1.18
C GLN A 73 2.68 -10.69 1.47
N SER A 74 3.18 -10.48 2.69
CA SER A 74 3.89 -9.27 3.14
C SER A 74 5.28 -9.16 2.52
N GLN A 75 5.31 -8.85 1.23
CA GLN A 75 6.54 -8.85 0.43
C GLN A 75 7.23 -7.48 0.34
N TRP A 76 6.76 -6.47 1.07
CA TRP A 76 7.37 -5.14 1.10
C TRP A 76 8.83 -5.17 1.60
N LEU A 77 9.20 -6.12 2.48
CA LEU A 77 10.59 -6.36 2.90
C LEU A 77 11.50 -6.90 1.78
N LYS A 78 10.90 -7.49 0.75
CA LYS A 78 11.59 -8.03 -0.43
C LYS A 78 11.57 -7.06 -1.62
N ALA A 79 11.00 -5.86 -1.42
CA ALA A 79 10.92 -4.86 -2.47
C ALA A 79 12.34 -4.37 -2.89
N PRO A 80 12.52 -3.88 -4.13
CA PRO A 80 13.82 -3.49 -4.68
C PRO A 80 14.56 -2.45 -3.82
N GLU A 81 15.87 -2.26 -4.05
CA GLU A 81 16.67 -1.27 -3.29
C GLU A 81 16.11 0.17 -3.34
N ILE A 82 15.35 0.52 -4.39
CA ILE A 82 14.63 1.81 -4.52
C ILE A 82 13.60 1.99 -3.40
N SER A 83 13.03 0.90 -2.91
CA SER A 83 12.10 0.90 -1.77
C SER A 83 12.79 1.16 -0.43
N ARG A 84 14.13 1.06 -0.33
CA ARG A 84 14.86 1.42 0.90
C ARG A 84 14.73 2.90 1.22
N GLU A 85 14.64 3.77 0.22
CA GLU A 85 14.38 5.21 0.41
C GLU A 85 13.01 5.47 1.07
N PHE A 86 12.08 4.51 0.93
CA PHE A 86 10.74 4.57 1.50
C PHE A 86 10.50 3.55 2.63
N ALA A 87 11.56 2.93 3.16
CA ALA A 87 11.44 1.87 4.16
C ALA A 87 10.66 2.34 5.40
N GLU A 88 10.91 3.57 5.87
CA GLU A 88 10.16 4.13 7.01
C GLU A 88 8.67 4.32 6.72
N LEU A 89 8.33 4.73 5.49
CA LEU A 89 6.93 4.89 5.08
C LEU A 89 6.23 3.53 4.95
N ASN A 90 6.91 2.57 4.31
CA ASN A 90 6.38 1.21 4.14
C ASN A 90 6.19 0.51 5.49
N GLN A 91 7.16 0.66 6.41
CA GLN A 91 7.04 0.15 7.77
C GLN A 91 5.81 0.72 8.47
N LYS A 92 5.56 2.03 8.38
CA LYS A 92 4.36 2.66 8.97
C LYS A 92 3.06 2.10 8.41
N MET A 93 2.99 1.84 7.10
CA MET A 93 1.81 1.21 6.49
C MET A 93 1.59 -0.21 7.00
N VAL A 94 2.66 -0.96 7.18
CA VAL A 94 2.60 -2.35 7.67
C VAL A 94 2.21 -2.40 9.13
N ASP A 95 2.79 -1.53 9.95
CA ASP A 95 2.45 -1.37 11.36
C ASP A 95 0.96 -1.06 11.49
N TYR A 96 0.48 -0.08 10.71
CA TYR A 96 -0.93 0.30 10.71
C TYR A 96 -1.83 -0.82 10.20
N GLY A 97 -1.50 -1.43 9.05
CA GLY A 97 -2.30 -2.50 8.44
C GLY A 97 -2.41 -3.72 9.34
N SER A 98 -1.30 -4.13 9.98
CA SER A 98 -1.27 -5.28 10.90
C SER A 98 -2.13 -5.07 12.14
N ASP A 99 -2.25 -3.83 12.64
CA ASP A 99 -3.10 -3.52 13.79
C ASP A 99 -4.61 -3.53 13.45
N HIS A 100 -4.97 -3.62 12.16
CA HIS A 100 -6.35 -3.53 11.65
C HIS A 100 -6.87 -4.84 11.01
N ILE A 101 -6.13 -5.94 11.19
CA ILE A 101 -6.45 -7.30 10.75
C ILE A 101 -6.93 -8.12 11.94
#